data_AF-A0A1V0HPL5-F1
#
_entry.id   AF-A0A1V0HPL5-F1
#
_cell.length_a   1.000
_cell.length_b   1.000
_cell.length_c   1.000
_cell.angle_alpha   90.00
_cell.angle_beta   90.00
_cell.angle_gamma   90.00
#
_symmetry.space_group_name_H-M   'P 1'
#
loop_
_entity.id
_entity.type
_entity.pdbx_description
1 polymer ?
#
loop_
_entity_poly.entity_id
_entity_poly.type
_entity_poly.pdbx_seq_one_letter_code
_entity_poly.pdbx_strand_id
1 'polypeptide(L)'
;MDNKKKFFNFIKIKKLTNSKKNFFLVKIINIDDRCSASKLMNSRIMIKEKMLPKLKDNQYYWKDLINCKVFDGLGRYIGIVKYLIETGSNDVLVLKHEFSNKKKEILIPFLIGKTIKTVNILSKKIIITHNL
;
A
#
# COMPACT_ATOMS: atom_id res chain seq x y z
N MET A 1 13.65 4.68 -27.12
CA MET A 1 14.02 3.76 -26.03
C MET A 1 14.91 4.53 -25.07
N ASP A 2 14.32 5.23 -24.09
CA ASP A 2 15.07 6.11 -23.19
C ASP A 2 15.44 5.39 -21.90
N ASN A 3 16.65 4.82 -21.89
CA ASN A 3 17.32 4.32 -20.69
C ASN A 3 17.81 5.51 -19.84
N LYS A 4 16.90 6.22 -19.17
CA LYS A 4 17.28 7.13 -18.07
C LYS A 4 17.75 6.28 -16.89
N LYS A 5 19.06 6.24 -16.63
CA LYS A 5 19.63 5.72 -15.38
C LYS A 5 18.87 6.36 -14.21
N LYS A 6 18.13 5.54 -13.45
CA LYS A 6 17.48 5.97 -12.21
C LYS A 6 18.57 6.16 -11.17
N PHE A 7 18.92 7.41 -10.86
CA PHE A 7 19.81 7.73 -9.77
C PHE A 7 19.00 7.82 -8.46
N PHE A 8 19.43 7.08 -7.46
CA PHE A 8 18.88 7.13 -6.11
C PHE A 8 19.84 7.88 -5.21
N ASN A 9 19.37 8.97 -4.60
CA ASN A 9 20.16 9.71 -3.62
C ASN A 9 19.65 9.36 -2.21
N PHE A 10 20.53 8.79 -1.38
CA PHE A 10 20.23 8.59 0.03
C PHE A 10 20.33 9.92 0.75
N ILE A 11 19.22 10.34 1.35
CA ILE A 11 19.14 11.56 2.13
C ILE A 11 18.92 11.22 3.60
N LYS A 12 19.49 12.03 4.50
CA LYS A 12 19.24 11.96 5.93
C LYS A 12 18.41 13.17 6.34
N ILE A 13 17.29 12.92 7.00
CA ILE A 13 16.40 13.98 7.49
C ILE A 13 17.02 14.57 8.76
N LYS A 14 17.19 15.89 8.79
CA LYS A 14 17.62 16.66 9.98
C LYS A 14 16.43 17.01 10.87
N LYS A 15 15.30 17.41 10.28
CA LYS A 15 14.09 17.83 11.00
C LYS A 15 12.85 17.59 10.13
N LEU A 16 11.75 17.18 10.76
CA LEU A 16 10.43 17.07 10.17
C LEU A 16 9.47 17.93 11.00
N THR A 17 8.71 18.82 10.35
CA THR A 17 7.72 19.68 11.01
C THR A 17 6.38 19.56 10.30
N ASN A 18 5.30 19.38 11.06
CA ASN A 18 3.95 19.43 10.51
C ASN A 18 3.54 20.89 10.33
N SER A 19 3.20 21.27 9.10
CA SER A 19 2.65 22.60 8.82
C SER A 19 1.16 22.61 9.13
N LYS A 20 0.65 23.75 9.64
CA LYS A 20 -0.79 23.99 9.82
C LYS A 20 -1.60 23.89 8.51
N LYS A 21 -0.91 23.89 7.35
CA LYS A 21 -1.50 23.86 6.00
C LYS A 21 -1.47 22.47 5.32
N ASN A 22 -1.52 21.40 6.11
CA ASN A 22 -1.66 20.01 5.60
C ASN A 22 -0.50 19.51 4.71
N PHE A 23 0.72 19.97 4.98
CA PHE A 23 1.94 19.44 4.37
C PHE A 23 3.05 19.27 5.40
N PHE A 24 4.02 18.42 5.08
CA PHE A 24 5.22 18.23 5.89
C PHE A 24 6.34 19.15 5.39
N LEU A 25 6.99 19.86 6.31
CA LEU A 25 8.22 20.59 6.05
C LEU A 25 9.41 19.74 6.52
N VAL A 26 10.29 19.38 5.59
CA VAL A 26 11.45 18.52 5.84
C VAL A 26 12.74 19.34 5.68
N LYS A 27 13.59 19.35 6.69
CA LYS A 27 14.99 19.78 6.56
C LYS A 27 15.84 18.55 6.31
N ILE A 28 16.55 18.54 5.18
CA ILE A 28 17.49 17.48 4.80
C ILE A 28 18.91 17.94 5.20
N ILE A 29 19.74 17.02 5.69
CA ILE A 29 21.15 17.30 5.99
C ILE A 29 21.89 17.66 4.69
N ASN A 30 22.74 18.68 4.74
CA ASN A 30 23.54 19.20 3.62
C ASN A 30 22.73 19.82 2.46
N ILE A 31 21.46 20.18 2.69
CA ILE A 31 20.64 20.98 1.77
C ILE A 31 20.27 22.26 2.50
N ASP A 32 21.12 23.27 2.35
CA ASP A 32 21.08 24.49 3.17
C ASP A 32 20.65 25.75 2.41
N ASP A 33 20.49 25.65 1.10
CA ASP A 33 20.10 26.77 0.24
C ASP A 33 18.95 26.40 -0.70
N ARG A 34 18.32 27.44 -1.26
CA ARG A 34 17.19 27.29 -2.19
C ARG A 34 17.58 26.53 -3.46
N CYS A 35 18.78 26.76 -4.00
CA CYS A 35 19.19 26.14 -5.27
C CYS A 35 19.41 24.64 -5.11
N SER A 36 20.01 24.17 -4.00
CA SER A 36 20.15 22.74 -3.71
C SER A 36 18.79 22.07 -3.45
N ALA A 37 17.88 22.74 -2.74
CA ALA A 37 16.53 22.22 -2.53
C ALA A 37 15.72 22.12 -3.84
N SER A 38 15.83 23.12 -4.72
CA SER A 38 15.13 23.13 -6.02
C SER A 38 15.48 21.95 -6.91
N LYS A 39 16.70 21.41 -6.82
CA LYS A 39 17.12 20.20 -7.56
C LYS A 39 16.35 18.94 -7.17
N LEU A 40 15.71 18.93 -6.00
CA LEU A 40 14.92 17.81 -5.49
C LEU A 40 13.43 17.92 -5.84
N MET A 41 12.98 19.03 -6.44
CA MET A 41 11.57 19.18 -6.84
C MET A 41 11.16 18.06 -7.80
N ASN A 42 9.90 17.62 -7.67
CA ASN A 42 9.31 16.51 -8.44
C ASN A 42 10.00 15.14 -8.26
N SER A 43 10.95 15.02 -7.33
CA SER A 43 11.55 13.74 -6.98
C SER A 43 10.58 12.86 -6.21
N ARG A 44 10.68 11.54 -6.40
CA ARG A 44 9.92 10.56 -5.60
C ARG A 44 10.67 10.26 -4.30
N ILE A 45 9.94 10.28 -3.20
CA ILE A 45 10.45 9.85 -1.89
C ILE A 45 10.21 8.35 -1.77
N MET A 46 11.25 7.60 -1.43
CA MET A 46 11.19 6.14 -1.30
C MET A 46 11.98 5.70 -0.07
N ILE A 47 11.54 4.63 0.57
CA ILE A 47 12.27 3.95 1.63
C ILE A 47 12.63 2.54 1.18
N LYS A 48 13.71 1.98 1.72
CA LYS A 48 13.98 0.55 1.53
C LYS A 48 12.93 -0.25 2.28
N GLU A 49 12.48 -1.35 1.69
CA GLU A 49 11.51 -2.25 2.32
C GLU A 49 11.95 -2.74 3.70
N LYS A 50 13.24 -3.05 3.87
CA LYS A 50 13.82 -3.43 5.18
C LYS A 50 13.75 -2.36 6.28
N MET A 51 13.41 -1.12 5.94
CA MET A 51 13.22 -0.03 6.91
C MET A 51 11.77 0.08 7.38
N LEU A 52 10.85 -0.67 6.78
CA LEU A 52 9.48 -0.76 7.27
C LEU A 52 9.49 -1.38 8.66
N PRO A 53 8.69 -0.85 9.60
CA PRO A 53 8.56 -1.46 10.91
C PRO A 53 8.04 -2.89 10.79
N LYS A 54 8.47 -3.75 11.71
CA LYS A 54 7.88 -5.08 11.86
C LYS A 54 6.42 -4.90 12.26
N LEU A 55 5.54 -5.57 11.52
CA LEU A 55 4.11 -5.56 11.78
C LEU A 55 3.83 -6.44 13.01
N LYS A 56 2.81 -6.06 13.78
CA LYS A 56 2.24 -6.96 14.80
C LYS A 56 1.43 -8.05 14.11
N ASP A 57 1.05 -9.07 14.87
CA ASP A 57 0.12 -10.08 14.39
C ASP A 57 -1.15 -9.42 13.83
N ASN A 58 -1.65 -9.98 12.73
CA ASN A 58 -2.85 -9.48 12.05
C ASN A 58 -2.75 -8.04 11.50
N GLN A 59 -1.54 -7.49 11.36
CA GLN A 59 -1.31 -6.25 10.61
C GLN A 59 -0.64 -6.56 9.29
N TYR A 60 -1.00 -5.80 8.25
CA TYR A 60 -0.51 -6.01 6.89
C TYR A 60 -0.30 -4.66 6.21
N TYR A 61 0.77 -4.52 5.43
CA TYR A 61 0.88 -3.39 4.53
C TYR A 61 -0.06 -3.58 3.35
N TRP A 62 -0.79 -2.53 2.98
CA TRP A 62 -1.66 -2.53 1.81
C TRP A 62 -0.96 -2.98 0.53
N LYS A 63 0.29 -2.56 0.32
CA LYS A 63 1.11 -2.99 -0.83
C LYS A 63 1.28 -4.51 -0.92
N ASP A 64 1.26 -5.20 0.21
CA ASP A 64 1.45 -6.64 0.30
C ASP A 64 0.13 -7.38 0.05
N LEU A 65 -1.01 -6.73 0.32
CA LEU A 65 -2.36 -7.24 0.04
C LEU A 65 -2.74 -7.07 -1.44
N ILE A 66 -2.21 -6.06 -2.12
CA ILE A 66 -2.42 -5.89 -3.56
C ILE A 66 -1.87 -7.12 -4.31
N ASN A 67 -2.63 -7.54 -5.31
CA ASN A 67 -2.45 -8.76 -6.10
C ASN A 67 -2.64 -10.08 -5.34
N CYS A 68 -3.15 -10.05 -4.10
CA CYS A 68 -3.58 -11.29 -3.46
C CYS A 68 -4.85 -11.83 -4.12
N LYS A 69 -4.87 -13.15 -4.35
CA LYS A 69 -6.05 -13.88 -4.79
C LYS A 69 -6.95 -14.17 -3.59
N VAL A 70 -8.23 -13.87 -3.73
CA VAL A 70 -9.24 -14.04 -2.68
C VAL A 70 -10.10 -15.25 -2.97
N PHE A 71 -10.29 -16.07 -1.95
CA PHE A 71 -11.10 -17.28 -1.99
C PHE A 71 -12.09 -17.29 -0.83
N ASP A 72 -13.21 -17.96 -0.99
CA ASP A 72 -14.11 -18.23 0.13
C ASP A 72 -13.67 -19.45 0.96
N GLY A 73 -14.44 -19.76 2.02
CA GLY A 73 -14.20 -20.90 2.90
C GLY A 73 -14.32 -22.28 2.22
N LEU A 74 -14.91 -22.35 1.03
CA LEU A 74 -15.02 -23.57 0.22
C LEU A 74 -13.93 -23.67 -0.85
N GLY A 75 -13.03 -22.68 -0.93
CA GLY A 75 -11.96 -22.63 -1.92
C GLY A 75 -12.38 -22.09 -3.29
N ARG A 76 -13.59 -21.52 -3.43
CA ARG A 76 -14.02 -20.87 -4.68
C ARG A 76 -13.29 -19.54 -4.82
N TYR A 77 -12.76 -19.29 -6.02
CA TYR A 77 -12.08 -18.04 -6.34
C TYR A 77 -13.09 -16.91 -6.50
N ILE A 78 -12.83 -15.78 -5.85
CA ILE A 78 -13.68 -14.58 -5.88
C ILE A 78 -13.08 -13.50 -6.79
N GLY A 79 -11.75 -13.34 -6.75
CA GLY A 79 -11.06 -12.32 -7.52
C GLY A 79 -9.70 -11.97 -6.96
N ILE A 80 -9.09 -10.93 -7.53
CA ILE A 80 -7.78 -10.43 -7.14
C ILE A 80 -7.89 -9.02 -6.55
N VAL A 81 -7.18 -8.76 -5.46
CA VAL A 81 -7.13 -7.43 -4.83
C VAL A 81 -6.44 -6.45 -5.77
N LYS A 82 -7.18 -5.42 -6.20
CA LYS A 82 -6.68 -4.39 -7.12
C LYS A 82 -6.17 -3.17 -6.35
N TYR A 83 -6.95 -2.70 -5.38
CA TYR A 83 -6.60 -1.59 -4.49
C TYR A 83 -7.43 -1.68 -3.20
N LEU A 84 -7.14 -0.79 -2.24
CA LEU A 84 -7.87 -0.66 -0.99
C LEU A 84 -8.46 0.74 -0.89
N ILE A 85 -9.58 0.86 -0.18
CA ILE A 85 -10.24 2.13 0.14
C ILE A 85 -10.21 2.31 1.66
N GLU A 86 -9.75 3.47 2.11
CA GLU A 86 -9.91 3.92 3.50
C GLU A 86 -11.32 4.47 3.66
N THR A 87 -12.14 3.88 4.54
CA THR A 87 -13.52 4.34 4.80
C THR A 87 -13.67 5.04 6.17
N GLY A 88 -12.55 5.38 6.82
CA GLY A 88 -12.49 5.99 8.15
C GLY A 88 -12.73 5.03 9.31
N SER A 89 -13.57 4.00 9.13
CA SER A 89 -13.77 2.94 10.13
C SER A 89 -12.97 1.67 9.83
N ASN A 90 -13.10 1.13 8.61
CA ASN A 90 -12.39 -0.08 8.20
C ASN A 90 -11.86 0.07 6.76
N ASP A 91 -10.73 -0.55 6.49
CA ASP A 91 -10.25 -0.63 5.11
C ASP A 91 -11.12 -1.60 4.31
N VAL A 92 -11.33 -1.30 3.03
CA VAL A 92 -12.12 -2.15 2.13
C VAL A 92 -11.23 -2.63 1.00
N LEU A 93 -11.15 -3.94 0.83
CA LEU A 93 -10.51 -4.56 -0.33
C LEU A 93 -11.41 -4.39 -1.55
N VAL A 94 -10.85 -3.89 -2.65
CA VAL A 94 -11.53 -3.83 -3.93
C VAL A 94 -10.99 -4.93 -4.83
N LEU A 95 -11.83 -5.91 -5.13
CA LEU A 95 -11.47 -7.05 -5.96
C LEU A 95 -11.93 -6.83 -7.40
N LYS A 96 -11.09 -7.26 -8.34
CA LYS A 96 -11.47 -7.43 -9.74
C LYS A 96 -11.68 -8.91 -10.01
N HIS A 97 -12.82 -9.24 -10.61
CA HIS A 97 -13.06 -10.59 -11.12
C HIS A 97 -12.24 -10.79 -12.42
N GLU A 98 -11.34 -11.77 -12.47
CA GLU A 98 -10.49 -11.98 -13.66
C GLU A 98 -11.29 -12.45 -14.89
N PHE A 99 -12.34 -13.24 -14.68
CA PHE A 99 -13.07 -13.90 -15.78
C PHE A 99 -14.36 -13.19 -16.21
N SER A 100 -14.66 -12.00 -15.68
CA SER A 100 -15.87 -11.27 -16.06
C SER A 100 -15.53 -10.12 -16.99
N ASN A 101 -16.15 -10.08 -18.17
CA ASN A 101 -16.12 -8.93 -19.07
C ASN A 101 -16.87 -7.71 -18.49
N LYS A 102 -17.57 -7.87 -17.36
CA LYS A 102 -18.20 -6.77 -16.63
C LYS A 102 -17.18 -6.19 -15.64
N LYS A 103 -17.02 -4.85 -15.66
CA LYS A 103 -16.21 -4.07 -14.71
C LYS A 103 -16.82 -4.06 -13.29
N LYS A 104 -17.40 -5.17 -12.82
CA LYS A 104 -18.01 -5.23 -11.50
C LYS A 104 -16.92 -5.43 -10.47
N GLU A 105 -16.70 -4.41 -9.66
CA GLU A 105 -15.80 -4.48 -8.51
C GLU A 105 -16.55 -5.11 -7.33
N ILE A 106 -15.84 -5.93 -6.55
CA ILE A 106 -16.37 -6.56 -5.34
C ILE A 106 -15.70 -5.88 -4.16
N LEU A 107 -16.50 -5.38 -3.23
CA LEU A 107 -16.03 -4.66 -2.03
C LEU A 107 -16.10 -5.60 -0.83
N ILE A 108 -14.95 -5.84 -0.20
CA ILE A 108 -14.84 -6.72 0.96
C ILE A 108 -14.22 -5.95 2.14
N PRO A 109 -14.95 -5.71 3.24
CA PRO A 109 -14.39 -5.10 4.44
C PRO A 109 -13.22 -5.93 5.00
N PHE A 110 -12.11 -5.28 5.31
CA PHE A 110 -10.91 -5.91 5.87
C PHE A 110 -11.02 -6.02 7.40
N LEU A 111 -11.88 -6.94 7.85
CA LEU A 111 -12.11 -7.24 9.27
C LEU A 111 -11.63 -8.65 9.58
N ILE A 112 -10.48 -8.76 10.25
CA ILE A 112 -9.89 -10.06 10.63
C ILE A 112 -10.78 -10.76 11.66
N GLY A 113 -11.01 -12.05 11.47
CA GLY A 113 -11.89 -12.88 12.30
C GLY A 113 -13.38 -12.75 11.98
N LYS A 114 -13.81 -11.71 11.25
CA LYS A 114 -15.19 -11.56 10.76
C LYS A 114 -15.27 -11.90 9.27
N THR A 115 -14.78 -11.00 8.42
CA THR A 115 -14.82 -11.15 6.96
C THR A 115 -13.56 -11.84 6.46
N ILE A 116 -12.40 -11.50 7.01
CA ILE A 116 -11.11 -12.08 6.63
C ILE A 116 -10.76 -13.19 7.62
N LYS A 117 -10.69 -14.43 7.14
CA LYS A 117 -10.35 -15.60 7.96
C LYS A 117 -8.84 -15.79 8.09
N THR A 118 -8.14 -15.78 6.96
CA THR A 118 -6.68 -15.94 6.93
C THR A 118 -6.08 -15.12 5.80
N VAL A 119 -4.88 -14.59 6.04
CA VAL A 119 -4.07 -13.91 5.02
C VAL A 119 -2.71 -14.57 4.97
N ASN A 120 -2.31 -15.04 3.79
CA ASN A 120 -0.97 -15.54 3.53
C ASN A 120 -0.32 -14.66 2.46
N ILE A 121 0.60 -13.80 2.91
CA ILE A 121 1.30 -12.85 2.03
C ILE A 121 2.29 -13.57 1.11
N LEU A 122 2.96 -14.62 1.60
CA LEU A 122 3.95 -15.38 0.83
C LEU A 122 3.32 -16.05 -0.39
N SER A 123 2.16 -16.69 -0.19
CA SER A 123 1.41 -17.35 -1.26
C SER A 123 0.42 -16.42 -1.96
N LYS A 124 0.41 -15.11 -1.63
CA LYS A 124 -0.55 -14.12 -2.15
C LYS A 124 -2.00 -14.60 -2.12
N LYS A 125 -2.43 -15.16 -0.98
CA LYS A 125 -3.75 -15.79 -0.81
C LYS A 125 -4.48 -15.20 0.40
N ILE A 126 -5.74 -14.83 0.21
CA ILE A 126 -6.65 -14.38 1.27
C ILE A 126 -7.88 -15.30 1.27
N ILE A 127 -8.28 -15.77 2.44
CA ILE A 127 -9.51 -16.56 2.61
C ILE A 127 -10.50 -15.71 3.40
N ILE A 128 -11.72 -15.60 2.88
CA ILE A 128 -12.82 -14.89 3.52
C ILE A 128 -13.85 -15.85 4.09
N THR A 129 -14.47 -15.45 5.19
CA THR A 129 -15.66 -16.13 5.71
C THR A 129 -16.85 -15.60 4.93
N HIS A 130 -17.50 -16.46 4.17
CA HIS A 130 -18.53 -16.06 3.22
C HIS A 130 -19.93 -16.23 3.82
N ASN A 131 -20.65 -15.12 3.99
CA ASN A 131 -22.11 -15.03 3.89
C ASN A 131 -22.39 -13.97 2.79
N LEU A 132 -22.49 -14.38 1.53
CA LEU A 132 -23.14 -13.61 0.46
C LEU A 132 -24.36 -14.40 -0.01
#